data_AF-A0A2R6AYU9-F1
#
_entry.id   AF-A0A2R6AYU9-F1
#
_cell.length_a   1.000
_cell.length_b   1.000
_cell.length_c   1.000
_cell.angle_alpha   90.00
_cell.angle_beta   90.00
_cell.angle_gamma   90.00
#
_symmetry.space_group_name_H-M   'P 1'
#
loop_
_entity.id
_entity.type
_entity.pdbx_description
1 polymer ?
#
loop_
_entity_poly.entity_id
_entity_poly.type
_entity_poly.pdbx_seq_one_letter_code
_entity_poly.pdbx_strand_id
1 'polypeptide(L)'
;MADVVIGNVILTATLVVALLLFVASASGLATIYTIRVRQTLLQNQATQVAQLVQQVYLIVNTTQIPSNTNYVLKSLDLPNQLDGYPYTLTLSTTQTKTGLVTLTVTLTLTATYGQASSTVLMGRNFALTKNPSTTQGTTIISAQLYKCAGNT
;
A
#
# COMPACT_ATOMS: atom_id res chain seq x y z
N MET A 1 -34.05 -55.81 7.89
CA MET A 1 -33.48 -54.94 8.96
C MET A 1 -32.02 -54.56 8.71
N ALA A 2 -31.12 -55.49 8.38
CA ALA A 2 -29.70 -55.17 8.11
C ALA A 2 -29.50 -54.15 6.97
N ASP A 3 -30.28 -54.23 5.90
CA ASP A 3 -30.19 -53.34 4.73
C ASP A 3 -30.49 -51.86 5.07
N VAL A 4 -31.45 -51.63 5.97
CA VAL A 4 -31.82 -50.29 6.46
C VAL A 4 -30.71 -49.70 7.33
N VAL A 5 -30.05 -50.53 8.13
CA VAL A 5 -28.92 -50.11 8.98
C VAL A 5 -27.71 -49.75 8.11
N ILE A 6 -27.40 -50.54 7.08
CA ILE A 6 -26.31 -50.27 6.13
C ILE A 6 -26.56 -48.95 5.38
N GLY A 7 -27.78 -48.75 4.86
CA GLY A 7 -28.16 -47.51 4.19
C GLY A 7 -28.01 -46.28 5.07
N ASN A 8 -28.39 -46.38 6.35
CA ASN A 8 -28.28 -45.26 7.29
C ASN A 8 -26.82 -44.96 7.68
N VAL A 9 -25.96 -45.98 7.79
CA VAL A 9 -24.52 -45.81 8.05
C VAL A 9 -23.82 -45.15 6.85
N ILE A 10 -24.16 -45.55 5.63
CA ILE A 10 -23.61 -44.92 4.42
C ILE A 10 -24.08 -43.48 4.29
N LEU A 11 -25.36 -43.21 4.54
CA LEU A 11 -25.93 -41.85 4.48
C LEU A 11 -25.29 -40.92 5.52
N THR A 12 -25.11 -41.39 6.75
CA THR A 12 -24.47 -40.59 7.81
C THR A 12 -22.99 -40.36 7.53
N ALA A 13 -22.24 -41.36 7.06
CA ALA A 13 -20.84 -41.20 6.68
C ALA A 13 -20.67 -40.22 5.51
N THR A 14 -21.54 -40.30 4.49
CA THR A 14 -21.52 -39.37 3.35
C THR A 14 -21.88 -37.94 3.77
N LEU A 15 -22.83 -37.75 4.70
CA LEU A 15 -23.14 -36.44 5.26
C LEU A 15 -21.95 -35.83 6.00
N VAL A 16 -21.25 -36.62 6.81
CA VAL A 16 -20.06 -36.15 7.56
C VAL A 16 -18.96 -35.73 6.60
N VAL A 17 -18.68 -36.53 5.57
CA VAL A 17 -17.68 -36.18 4.54
C VAL A 17 -18.10 -34.92 3.79
N ALA A 18 -19.37 -34.78 3.41
CA ALA A 18 -19.89 -33.59 2.74
C ALA A 18 -19.74 -32.33 3.60
N LEU A 19 -20.02 -32.42 4.90
CA LEU A 19 -19.85 -31.32 5.85
C LEU A 19 -18.38 -30.91 5.98
N LEU A 20 -17.46 -31.86 6.08
CA LEU A 20 -16.03 -31.57 6.17
C LEU A 20 -15.52 -30.88 4.91
N LEU A 21 -15.91 -31.37 3.72
CA LEU A 21 -15.54 -30.76 2.45
C LEU A 21 -16.13 -29.35 2.30
N PHE A 22 -17.38 -29.15 2.75
CA PHE A 22 -18.02 -27.84 2.70
C PHE A 22 -17.29 -26.82 3.59
N VAL A 23 -16.97 -27.17 4.83
CA VAL A 23 -16.25 -26.28 5.77
C VAL A 23 -14.83 -25.96 5.25
N ALA A 24 -14.11 -26.96 4.74
CA ALA A 24 -12.79 -26.77 4.13
C ALA A 24 -12.85 -25.83 2.91
N SER A 25 -13.85 -26.00 2.05
CA SER A 25 -14.04 -25.14 0.87
C SER A 25 -14.44 -23.72 1.25
N ALA A 26 -15.37 -23.55 2.19
CA ALA A 26 -15.84 -22.25 2.66
C ALA A 26 -14.72 -21.44 3.33
N SER A 27 -13.92 -22.09 4.18
CA SER A 27 -12.77 -21.46 4.82
C SER A 27 -11.68 -21.06 3.81
N GLY A 28 -11.42 -21.88 2.79
CA GLY A 28 -10.52 -21.54 1.69
C GLY A 28 -10.97 -20.29 0.92
N LEU A 29 -12.25 -20.23 0.54
CA LEU A 29 -12.82 -19.08 -0.17
C LEU A 29 -12.82 -17.80 0.69
N ALA A 30 -13.15 -17.91 1.97
CA ALA A 30 -13.09 -16.78 2.90
C ALA A 30 -11.66 -16.23 3.04
N THR A 31 -10.66 -17.12 3.08
CA THR A 31 -9.25 -16.73 3.14
C THR A 31 -8.81 -16.00 1.87
N ILE A 32 -9.20 -16.49 0.69
CA ILE A 32 -8.88 -15.82 -0.58
C ILE A 32 -9.55 -14.44 -0.66
N TYR A 33 -10.83 -14.35 -0.25
CA TYR A 33 -11.56 -13.09 -0.26
C TYR A 33 -10.91 -12.04 0.64
N THR A 34 -10.54 -12.42 1.87
CA THR A 34 -9.87 -11.50 2.82
C THR A 34 -8.52 -11.02 2.29
N ILE A 35 -7.72 -11.89 1.66
CA ILE A 35 -6.46 -11.49 1.01
C ILE A 35 -6.72 -10.48 -0.12
N ARG A 36 -7.73 -10.72 -0.96
CA ARG A 36 -8.06 -9.82 -2.08
C ARG A 36 -8.48 -8.43 -1.58
N VAL A 37 -9.38 -8.35 -0.60
CA VAL A 37 -9.84 -7.07 -0.03
C VAL A 37 -8.66 -6.30 0.56
N ARG A 38 -7.79 -6.95 1.33
CA ARG A 38 -6.59 -6.32 1.91
C ARG A 38 -5.64 -5.81 0.83
N GLN A 39 -5.42 -6.59 -0.22
CA GLN A 39 -4.58 -6.17 -1.34
C GLN A 39 -5.14 -4.91 -2.02
N THR A 40 -6.46 -4.84 -2.24
CA THR A 40 -7.12 -3.65 -2.79
C THR A 40 -6.99 -2.45 -1.86
N LEU A 41 -7.17 -2.63 -0.55
CA LEU A 41 -6.98 -1.55 0.43
C LEU A 41 -5.55 -1.01 0.42
N LEU A 42 -4.54 -1.90 0.42
CA LEU A 42 -3.14 -1.52 0.32
C LEU A 42 -2.84 -0.76 -0.97
N GLN A 43 -3.40 -1.21 -2.10
CA GLN A 43 -3.22 -0.55 -3.39
C GLN A 43 -3.83 0.86 -3.39
N ASN A 44 -5.06 0.99 -2.90
CA ASN A 44 -5.72 2.28 -2.78
C ASN A 44 -4.93 3.24 -1.88
N GLN A 45 -4.42 2.74 -0.74
CA GLN A 45 -3.59 3.56 0.14
C GLN A 45 -2.28 3.97 -0.53
N ALA A 46 -1.58 3.05 -1.20
CA ALA A 46 -0.36 3.36 -1.94
C ALA A 46 -0.60 4.44 -2.99
N THR A 47 -1.70 4.33 -3.73
CA THR A 47 -2.08 5.31 -4.75
C THR A 47 -2.43 6.66 -4.14
N GLN A 48 -3.20 6.71 -3.05
CA GLN A 48 -3.50 7.96 -2.35
C GLN A 48 -2.24 8.65 -1.84
N VAL A 49 -1.31 7.90 -1.22
CA VAL A 49 -0.04 8.48 -0.75
C VAL A 49 0.76 9.01 -1.94
N ALA A 50 0.89 8.24 -3.02
CA ALA A 50 1.63 8.68 -4.19
C ALA A 50 1.03 9.95 -4.82
N GLN A 51 -0.29 10.01 -4.94
CA GLN A 51 -1.02 11.19 -5.44
C GLN A 51 -0.87 12.39 -4.51
N LEU A 52 -0.95 12.23 -3.19
CA LEU A 52 -0.73 13.32 -2.24
C LEU A 52 0.68 13.88 -2.36
N VAL A 53 1.71 13.01 -2.45
CA VAL A 53 3.09 13.47 -2.64
C VAL A 53 3.24 14.19 -3.99
N GLN A 54 2.57 13.71 -5.06
CA GLN A 54 2.58 14.39 -6.36
C GLN A 54 1.84 15.73 -6.33
N GLN A 55 0.71 15.84 -5.63
CA GLN A 55 -0.04 17.08 -5.48
C GLN A 55 0.80 18.11 -4.70
N VAL A 56 1.44 17.69 -3.61
CA VAL A 56 2.38 18.54 -2.87
C VAL A 56 3.52 19.00 -3.77
N TYR A 57 4.10 18.09 -4.58
CA TYR A 57 5.13 18.44 -5.56
C TYR A 57 4.63 19.52 -6.53
N LEU A 58 3.44 19.35 -7.12
CA LEU A 58 2.86 20.30 -8.07
C LEU A 58 2.55 21.65 -7.44
N ILE A 59 2.01 21.67 -6.21
CA ILE A 59 1.77 22.91 -5.47
C ILE A 59 3.08 23.65 -5.26
N VAL A 60 4.09 22.98 -4.71
CA VAL A 60 5.40 23.59 -4.44
C VAL A 60 6.07 24.07 -5.73
N ASN A 61 5.97 23.31 -6.83
CA ASN A 61 6.52 23.68 -8.13
C ASN A 61 5.81 24.88 -8.79
N THR A 62 4.53 25.11 -8.48
CA THR A 62 3.73 26.21 -9.05
C THR A 62 3.68 27.45 -8.16
N THR A 63 3.89 27.30 -6.85
CA THR A 63 3.94 28.42 -5.92
C THR A 63 5.23 29.22 -6.07
N GLN A 64 5.14 30.55 -5.98
CA GLN A 64 6.32 31.41 -5.89
C GLN A 64 6.95 31.24 -4.50
N ILE A 65 7.85 30.27 -4.38
CA ILE A 65 8.67 30.11 -3.17
C ILE A 65 9.69 31.25 -3.15
N PRO A 66 9.82 31.97 -2.02
CA PRO A 66 10.84 33.00 -1.83
C PRO A 66 12.22 32.51 -2.30
N SER A 67 12.96 33.36 -3.03
CA SER A 67 14.26 33.02 -3.63
C SER A 67 15.34 32.61 -2.63
N ASN A 68 15.15 32.88 -1.34
CA ASN A 68 16.03 32.46 -0.26
C ASN A 68 15.75 31.03 0.25
N THR A 69 14.70 30.37 -0.24
CA THR A 69 14.29 29.03 0.19
C THR A 69 14.62 28.01 -0.90
N ASN A 70 15.66 27.21 -0.67
CA ASN A 70 16.15 26.22 -1.64
C ASN A 70 15.32 24.93 -1.66
N TYR A 71 14.59 24.63 -0.58
CA TYR A 71 13.76 23.45 -0.48
C TYR A 71 12.56 23.65 0.44
N VAL A 72 11.47 22.94 0.17
CA VAL A 72 10.30 22.86 1.06
C VAL A 72 10.25 21.47 1.67
N LEU A 73 10.24 21.41 3.00
CA LEU A 73 9.93 20.20 3.75
C LEU A 73 8.42 20.11 3.95
N LYS A 74 7.82 18.99 3.52
CA LYS A 74 6.42 18.70 3.83
C LYS A 74 6.33 17.36 4.54
N SER A 75 5.74 17.38 5.74
CA SER A 75 5.30 16.17 6.44
C SER A 75 3.92 15.77 5.93
N LEU A 76 3.74 14.47 5.73
CA LEU A 76 2.45 13.88 5.42
C LEU A 76 2.08 12.96 6.58
N ASP A 77 0.98 13.23 7.26
CA ASP A 77 0.52 12.41 8.37
C ASP A 77 -0.29 11.23 7.83
N LEU A 78 0.25 10.04 7.98
CA LEU A 78 -0.39 8.80 7.56
C LEU A 78 -0.78 7.96 8.78
N PRO A 79 -1.88 7.20 8.70
CA PRO A 79 -2.30 6.31 9.78
C PRO A 79 -1.20 5.30 10.11
N ASN A 80 -1.14 4.84 11.35
CA ASN A 80 -0.16 3.83 11.78
C ASN A 80 -0.55 2.39 11.41
N GLN A 81 -1.81 2.18 11.03
CA GLN A 81 -2.38 0.88 10.72
C GLN A 81 -3.34 0.97 9.52
N LEU A 82 -3.40 -0.13 8.76
CA LEU A 82 -4.39 -0.36 7.71
C LEU A 82 -5.16 -1.62 8.09
N ASP A 83 -6.48 -1.51 8.22
CA ASP A 83 -7.35 -2.63 8.60
C ASP A 83 -6.93 -3.31 9.93
N GLY A 84 -6.42 -2.52 10.89
CA GLY A 84 -5.92 -3.01 12.18
C GLY A 84 -4.52 -3.64 12.13
N TYR A 85 -3.88 -3.70 10.97
CA TYR A 85 -2.52 -4.23 10.82
C TYR A 85 -1.48 -3.11 10.70
N PRO A 86 -0.35 -3.20 11.43
CA PRO A 86 0.76 -2.30 11.22
C PRO A 86 1.36 -2.51 9.82
N TYR A 87 1.79 -1.42 9.20
CA TYR A 87 2.41 -1.44 7.89
C TYR A 87 3.71 -0.62 7.86
N THR A 88 4.60 -0.97 6.94
CA THR A 88 5.80 -0.21 6.62
C THR A 88 5.60 0.48 5.28
N LEU A 89 5.92 1.77 5.24
CA LEU A 89 6.01 2.55 4.02
C LEU A 89 7.47 2.57 3.56
N THR A 90 7.73 2.30 2.30
CA THR A 90 9.04 2.54 1.69
C THR A 90 8.87 3.39 0.45
N LEU A 91 9.78 4.35 0.28
CA LEU A 91 9.81 5.26 -0.85
C LEU A 91 11.10 5.00 -1.61
N SER A 92 11.01 4.85 -2.93
CA SER A 92 12.19 4.74 -3.78
C SER A 92 12.03 5.63 -5.00
N THR A 93 13.13 6.27 -5.41
CA THR A 93 13.15 7.13 -6.58
C THR A 93 14.02 6.53 -7.66
N THR A 94 13.53 6.47 -8.89
CA THR A 94 14.31 6.08 -10.06
C THR A 94 14.36 7.23 -11.05
N GLN A 95 15.53 7.49 -11.62
CA GLN A 95 15.68 8.53 -12.64
C GLN A 95 15.59 7.89 -14.03
N THR A 96 14.74 8.43 -14.87
CA THR A 96 14.62 8.04 -16.28
C THR A 96 15.78 8.61 -17.10
N LYS A 97 16.02 8.04 -18.29
CA LYS A 97 17.05 8.54 -19.22
C LYS A 97 16.84 10.00 -19.65
N THR A 98 15.60 10.51 -19.54
CA THR A 98 15.24 11.90 -19.85
C THR A 98 15.42 12.84 -18.65
N GLY A 99 15.95 12.35 -17.52
CA GLY A 99 16.22 13.10 -16.30
C GLY A 99 15.00 13.27 -15.37
N LEU A 100 13.82 12.80 -15.77
CA LEU A 100 12.62 12.81 -14.93
C LEU A 100 12.75 11.78 -13.81
N VAL A 101 12.22 12.12 -12.63
CA VAL A 101 12.30 11.26 -11.44
C VAL A 101 10.97 10.57 -11.23
N THR A 102 10.94 9.26 -11.13
CA THR A 102 9.75 8.49 -10.77
C THR A 102 9.83 8.13 -9.30
N LEU A 103 8.81 8.48 -8.52
CA LEU A 103 8.67 8.05 -7.14
C LEU A 103 7.81 6.79 -7.08
N THR A 104 8.34 5.73 -6.47
CA THR A 104 7.61 4.51 -6.15
C THR A 104 7.32 4.50 -4.67
N VAL A 105 6.04 4.37 -4.33
CA VAL A 105 5.53 4.21 -2.98
C VAL A 105 5.17 2.75 -2.80
N THR A 106 5.76 2.08 -1.82
CA THR A 106 5.47 0.68 -1.52
C THR A 106 5.00 0.56 -0.07
N LEU A 107 3.84 -0.04 0.13
CA LEU A 107 3.32 -0.40 1.45
C LEU A 107 3.40 -1.91 1.64
N THR A 108 3.92 -2.33 2.78
CA THR A 108 4.01 -3.75 3.16
C THR A 108 3.43 -3.93 4.56
N LEU A 109 2.52 -4.89 4.76
CA LEU A 109 2.02 -5.23 6.10
C LEU A 109 3.12 -5.94 6.91
N THR A 110 3.29 -5.57 8.18
CA THR A 110 4.40 -6.09 9.01
C THR A 110 4.08 -7.46 9.63
N ALA A 111 2.79 -7.73 9.91
CA ALA A 111 2.34 -8.93 10.61
C ALA A 111 1.56 -9.92 9.73
N THR A 112 1.53 -9.70 8.41
CA THR A 112 0.72 -10.50 7.47
C THR A 112 1.22 -10.34 6.05
N TYR A 113 0.85 -11.28 5.17
CA TYR A 113 1.11 -11.18 3.74
C TYR A 113 0.24 -10.10 3.08
N GLY A 114 0.90 -9.13 2.46
CA GLY A 114 0.26 -8.07 1.70
C GLY A 114 1.26 -6.97 1.38
N GLN A 115 1.48 -6.72 0.09
CA GLN A 115 2.33 -5.64 -0.39
C GLN A 115 1.69 -5.01 -1.61
N ALA A 116 1.61 -3.69 -1.64
CA ALA A 116 1.16 -2.96 -2.82
C ALA A 116 2.12 -1.82 -3.11
N SER A 117 2.23 -1.44 -4.38
CA SER A 117 3.04 -0.31 -4.80
C SER A 117 2.30 0.56 -5.80
N SER A 118 2.60 1.85 -5.76
CA SER A 118 2.10 2.83 -6.70
C SER A 118 3.23 3.75 -7.13
N THR A 119 3.25 4.13 -8.40
CA THR A 119 4.28 4.99 -8.97
C THR A 119 3.67 6.31 -9.43
N VAL A 120 4.41 7.40 -9.24
CA VAL A 120 4.06 8.72 -9.76
C VAL A 120 5.28 9.37 -10.39
N LEU A 121 5.04 10.11 -11.47
CA LEU A 121 6.07 10.86 -12.18
C LEU A 121 6.26 12.22 -11.50
N MET A 122 7.52 12.51 -11.16
CA MET A 122 7.99 13.80 -10.66
C MET A 122 8.89 14.46 -11.70
N GLY A 123 8.99 15.79 -11.65
CA GLY A 123 9.94 16.51 -12.49
C GLY A 123 11.39 16.34 -12.03
N ARG A 124 12.31 16.96 -12.77
CA ARG A 124 13.76 16.84 -12.55
C ARG A 124 14.25 17.39 -11.20
N ASN A 125 13.42 18.17 -10.51
CA ASN A 125 13.78 18.94 -9.32
C ASN A 125 13.30 18.29 -8.01
N PHE A 126 12.94 17.02 -8.06
CA PHE A 126 12.51 16.24 -6.89
C PHE A 126 13.67 15.39 -6.34
N ALA A 127 13.90 15.46 -5.03
CA ALA A 127 14.77 14.50 -4.35
C ALA A 127 14.20 14.05 -3.01
N LEU A 128 14.40 12.75 -2.72
CA LEU A 128 14.05 12.18 -1.44
C LEU A 128 15.21 12.39 -0.45
N THR A 129 14.97 13.15 0.62
CA THR A 129 16.01 13.47 1.63
C THR A 129 16.15 12.37 2.65
N LYS A 130 15.04 11.77 3.05
CA LYS A 130 15.02 10.71 4.05
C LYS A 130 13.91 9.74 3.72
N ASN A 131 14.19 8.46 3.92
CA ASN A 131 13.15 7.45 3.93
C ASN A 131 12.14 7.76 5.06
N PRO A 132 10.87 7.38 4.87
CA PRO A 132 9.83 7.59 5.87
C PRO A 132 10.25 7.03 7.22
N SER A 133 10.08 7.83 8.26
CA SER A 133 10.37 7.44 9.64
C SER A 133 9.05 7.28 10.38
N THR A 134 8.84 6.12 10.97
CA THR A 134 7.70 5.88 11.87
C THR A 134 8.01 6.48 13.24
N THR A 135 7.23 7.47 13.65
CA THR A 135 7.21 7.98 15.03
C THR A 135 5.82 7.66 15.59
N GLN A 136 5.70 7.15 16.82
CA GLN A 136 4.44 6.62 17.38
C GLN A 136 3.18 7.32 16.86
N GLY A 137 2.35 6.58 16.10
CA GLY A 137 1.07 7.08 15.56
C GLY A 137 1.13 7.81 14.22
N THR A 138 2.31 8.14 13.70
CA THR A 138 2.48 8.98 12.51
C THR A 138 3.68 8.53 11.68
N THR A 139 3.45 8.19 10.41
CA THR A 139 4.56 8.00 9.47
C THR A 139 4.89 9.33 8.81
N ILE A 140 6.02 9.93 9.16
CA ILE A 140 6.46 11.20 8.56
C ILE A 140 7.25 10.90 7.30
N ILE A 141 6.74 11.36 6.16
CA ILE A 141 7.48 11.45 4.91
C ILE A 141 8.12 12.83 4.82
N SER A 142 9.43 12.90 4.58
CA SER A 142 10.12 14.17 4.31
C SER A 142 10.76 14.13 2.93
N ALA A 143 10.27 14.97 2.02
CA ALA A 143 10.87 15.18 0.71
C ALA A 143 11.47 16.58 0.62
N GLN A 144 12.59 16.72 -0.10
CA GLN A 144 13.14 18.01 -0.49
C GLN A 144 12.73 18.30 -1.93
N LEU A 145 12.03 19.41 -2.09
CA LEU A 145 11.57 19.90 -3.37
C LEU A 145 12.49 21.04 -3.76
N TYR A 146 13.41 20.79 -4.70
CA TYR A 146 14.29 21.84 -5.19
C TYR A 146 13.49 22.78 -6.07
N LYS A 147 13.71 24.09 -5.90
CA LYS A 147 13.21 25.08 -6.86
C LYS A 147 13.86 24.77 -8.21
N CYS A 148 13.04 24.53 -9.24
CA CYS A 148 13.53 24.52 -10.61
C CYS A 148 14.30 25.83 -10.80
N ALA A 149 15.61 25.77 -11.00
CA ALA A 149 16.30 26.88 -11.64
C ALA A 149 15.58 27.04 -12.97
N GLY A 150 14.81 28.12 -13.11
CA GLY A 150 14.40 28.55 -14.44
C GLY A 150 15.69 28.66 -15.23
N ASN A 151 15.87 27.81 -16.24
CA ASN A 151 16.88 28.06 -17.24
C ASN A 151 16.52 29.42 -17.84
N THR A 152 17.21 30.46 -17.39
CA THR A 152 17.52 31.63 -18.19
C THR A 152 18.41 31.20 -19.34
#